data_AF-A0A0L0FEG0-F1
#
_entry.id   AF-A0A0L0FEG0-F1
#
_cell.length_a   1.000
_cell.length_b   1.000
_cell.length_c   1.000
_cell.angle_alpha   90.00
_cell.angle_beta   90.00
_cell.angle_gamma   90.00
#
_symmetry.space_group_name_H-M   'P 1'
#
loop_
_entity.id
_entity.type
_entity.pdbx_description
1 polymer ?
#
loop_
_entity_poly.entity_id
_entity_poly.type
_entity_poly.pdbx_seq_one_letter_code
_entity_poly.pdbx_strand_id
1 'polypeptide(L)'
;VDIEVCQRLRDRILENSLDTDMITQGPAAWMSAQEAQLWETQCPLYLNSQYHRALSTLDWPAQLNDTKVLVLMTGHHWQREETPLGPKYEVMVANLVKYLEDANYQGKIIISTSPVGHENCIKYKEPYAATPKPTATRYNWERVTTVEHMWQEAFDNSPLNPNSHILNISFSILRPDAHFVGGGDCLHYCTAGLPDTWVHVLYNLLLQVL
;
A
#
# COMPACT_ATOMS: atom_id res chain seq x y z
N VAL A 1 4.91 -29.87 -10.05
CA VAL A 1 4.87 -28.48 -10.58
C VAL A 1 6.28 -28.13 -10.93
N ASP A 2 6.57 -27.88 -12.21
CA ASP A 2 7.92 -27.51 -12.64
C ASP A 2 8.14 -26.01 -12.34
N ILE A 3 8.71 -25.75 -11.16
CA ILE A 3 8.96 -24.41 -10.64
C ILE A 3 9.83 -23.59 -11.61
N GLU A 4 10.74 -24.26 -12.33
CA GLU A 4 11.68 -23.62 -13.24
C GLU A 4 10.99 -23.11 -14.51
N VAL A 5 9.91 -23.78 -14.94
CA VAL A 5 9.08 -23.35 -16.09
C VAL A 5 8.23 -22.12 -15.72
N CYS A 6 7.57 -22.12 -14.55
CA CYS A 6 6.79 -20.95 -14.12
C CYS A 6 7.67 -19.72 -13.82
N GLN A 7 8.86 -19.92 -13.25
CA GLN A 7 9.83 -18.84 -13.01
C GLN A 7 10.32 -18.22 -14.32
N ARG A 8 10.71 -19.05 -15.31
CA ARG A 8 11.15 -18.58 -16.62
C ARG A 8 10.07 -17.80 -17.37
N LEU A 9 8.82 -18.25 -17.31
CA LEU A 9 7.68 -17.54 -17.91
C LEU A 9 7.44 -16.19 -17.22
N ARG A 10 7.54 -16.13 -15.88
CA ARG A 10 7.43 -14.88 -15.12
C ARG A 10 8.57 -13.91 -15.43
N ASP A 11 9.81 -14.39 -15.42
CA ASP A 11 10.98 -13.52 -15.62
C ASP A 11 10.97 -12.93 -17.04
N ARG A 12 10.47 -13.69 -18.03
CA ARG A 12 10.22 -13.19 -19.39
C ARG A 12 9.10 -12.13 -19.47
N ILE A 13 8.09 -12.17 -18.60
CA ILE A 13 7.10 -11.08 -18.47
C ILE A 13 7.77 -9.81 -17.95
N LEU A 14 8.59 -9.95 -16.91
CA LEU A 14 9.25 -8.83 -16.23
C LEU A 14 10.34 -8.18 -17.10
N GLU A 15 11.15 -8.99 -17.79
CA GLU A 15 12.25 -8.52 -18.65
C GLU A 15 11.75 -7.76 -19.88
N ASN A 16 10.61 -8.17 -20.45
CA ASN A 16 10.06 -7.53 -21.64
C ASN A 16 9.26 -6.25 -21.32
N SER A 17 9.20 -5.82 -20.05
CA SER A 17 8.40 -4.67 -19.60
C SER A 17 6.97 -4.69 -20.17
N LEU A 18 6.42 -5.91 -20.34
CA LEU A 18 5.07 -6.05 -20.85
C LEU A 18 4.16 -5.49 -19.77
N ASP A 19 3.57 -4.34 -20.08
CA ASP A 19 2.62 -3.65 -19.23
C ASP A 19 1.60 -4.66 -18.69
N THR A 20 1.27 -4.56 -17.41
CA THR A 20 0.29 -5.45 -16.75
C THR A 20 -1.06 -5.49 -17.49
N ASP A 21 -1.32 -4.47 -18.32
CA ASP A 21 -2.46 -4.37 -19.23
C ASP A 21 -2.45 -5.39 -20.39
N MET A 22 -1.31 -5.97 -20.77
CA MET A 22 -1.25 -7.06 -21.75
C MET A 22 -1.56 -8.44 -21.14
N ILE A 23 -1.50 -8.56 -19.82
CA ILE A 23 -1.86 -9.80 -19.10
C ILE A 23 -3.38 -9.90 -18.95
N THR A 24 -4.08 -8.77 -18.85
CA THR A 24 -5.55 -8.70 -18.67
C THR A 24 -6.34 -8.85 -19.97
N GLN A 25 -5.73 -8.64 -21.15
CA GLN A 25 -6.35 -8.94 -22.46
C GLN A 25 -6.33 -10.44 -22.83
N GLY A 26 -5.77 -11.27 -21.96
CA GLY A 26 -5.72 -12.72 -22.09
C GLY A 26 -4.27 -13.23 -22.19
N PRO A 27 -3.87 -14.27 -21.43
CA PRO A 27 -2.51 -14.82 -21.44
C PRO A 27 -2.02 -15.30 -22.82
N ALA A 28 -2.90 -15.36 -23.83
CA ALA A 28 -2.68 -16.00 -25.12
C ALA A 28 -2.09 -15.11 -26.23
N ALA A 29 -1.96 -13.79 -26.04
CA ALA A 29 -1.53 -12.92 -27.15
C ALA A 29 -0.03 -13.02 -27.49
N TRP A 30 0.80 -13.44 -26.53
CA TRP A 30 2.27 -13.48 -26.67
C TRP A 30 2.90 -14.81 -26.20
N MET A 31 2.09 -15.70 -25.63
CA MET A 31 2.46 -17.09 -25.31
C MET A 31 2.04 -18.02 -26.45
N SER A 32 2.83 -19.07 -26.71
CA SER A 32 2.33 -20.19 -27.52
C SER A 32 1.15 -20.87 -26.81
N ALA A 33 0.29 -21.58 -27.56
CA ALA A 33 -0.84 -22.31 -26.98
C ALA A 33 -0.41 -23.31 -25.89
N GLN A 34 0.79 -23.89 -26.02
CA GLN A 34 1.36 -24.80 -25.02
C GLN A 34 1.83 -24.06 -23.76
N GLU A 35 2.45 -22.89 -23.90
CA GLU A 35 2.84 -22.03 -22.76
C GLU A 35 1.62 -21.48 -22.03
N ALA A 36 0.57 -21.05 -22.76
CA ALA A 36 -0.68 -20.57 -22.16
C ALA A 36 -1.39 -21.68 -21.37
N GLN A 37 -1.48 -22.89 -21.94
CA GLN A 37 -2.04 -24.04 -21.23
C GLN A 37 -1.22 -24.41 -19.98
N LEU A 38 0.12 -24.36 -20.05
CA LEU A 38 0.99 -24.59 -18.89
C LEU A 38 0.81 -23.50 -17.82
N TRP A 39 0.69 -22.24 -18.23
CA TRP A 39 0.46 -21.10 -17.34
C TRP A 39 -0.86 -21.25 -16.59
N GLU A 40 -1.96 -21.54 -17.29
CA GLU A 40 -3.29 -21.69 -16.70
C GLU A 40 -3.42 -22.93 -15.81
N THR A 41 -2.76 -24.04 -16.16
CA THR A 41 -2.93 -25.32 -15.44
C THR A 41 -1.91 -25.53 -14.32
N GLN A 42 -0.70 -24.95 -14.44
CA GLN A 42 0.40 -25.21 -13.50
C GLN A 42 0.87 -23.97 -12.72
N CYS A 43 0.68 -22.76 -13.25
CA CYS A 43 1.03 -21.51 -12.56
C CYS A 43 -0.13 -20.71 -11.89
N PRO A 44 -1.41 -21.16 -11.81
CA PRO A 44 -2.50 -20.31 -11.26
C PRO A 44 -2.35 -20.04 -9.75
N LEU A 45 -1.58 -20.86 -9.03
CA LEU A 45 -1.25 -20.63 -7.63
C LEU A 45 -0.26 -19.47 -7.41
N TYR A 46 0.45 -19.02 -8.46
CA TYR A 46 1.36 -17.88 -8.35
C TYR A 46 0.65 -16.51 -8.44
N LEU A 47 -0.54 -16.43 -9.04
CA LEU A 47 -1.24 -15.15 -9.23
C LEU A 47 -2.14 -14.78 -8.04
N ASN A 48 -2.74 -15.74 -7.34
CA ASN A 48 -3.76 -15.45 -6.33
C ASN A 48 -3.24 -15.24 -4.90
N SER A 49 -1.96 -15.52 -4.61
CA SER A 49 -1.40 -15.34 -3.28
C SER A 49 0.00 -14.71 -3.23
N GLN A 50 0.64 -14.43 -4.39
CA GLN A 50 1.98 -13.85 -4.43
C GLN A 50 2.08 -12.40 -4.94
N TYR A 51 0.97 -11.75 -5.33
CA TYR A 51 0.98 -10.28 -5.52
C TYR A 51 1.27 -9.55 -4.21
N HIS A 52 0.88 -10.16 -3.09
CA HIS A 52 1.61 -9.99 -1.85
C HIS A 52 2.80 -10.94 -1.93
N ARG A 53 4.00 -10.45 -2.28
CA ARG A 53 5.22 -11.18 -1.88
C ARG A 53 4.99 -11.53 -0.42
N ALA A 54 5.05 -12.81 -0.07
CA ALA A 54 5.02 -13.17 1.34
C ALA A 54 6.11 -12.31 1.99
N LEU A 55 5.70 -11.33 2.80
CA LEU A 55 6.59 -10.41 3.49
C LEU A 55 7.57 -11.17 4.40
N SER A 56 7.42 -12.50 4.52
CA SER A 56 8.37 -13.44 5.08
C SER A 56 9.77 -13.39 4.45
N THR A 57 9.99 -12.71 3.32
CA THR A 57 11.35 -12.53 2.77
C THR A 57 12.00 -11.18 3.11
N LEU A 58 11.25 -10.23 3.68
CA LEU A 58 11.82 -8.99 4.20
C LEU A 58 11.81 -9.10 5.72
N ASP A 59 12.90 -9.66 6.27
CA ASP A 59 13.21 -9.58 7.69
C ASP A 59 13.61 -8.14 8.04
N TRP A 60 12.64 -7.21 7.90
CA TRP A 60 12.80 -5.82 8.28
C TRP A 60 13.19 -5.67 9.76
N PRO A 61 12.77 -6.55 10.71
CA PRO A 61 13.32 -6.57 12.07
C PRO A 61 14.85 -6.61 12.10
N ALA A 62 15.47 -7.47 11.30
CA ALA A 62 16.93 -7.60 11.27
C ALA A 62 17.64 -6.33 10.75
N GLN A 63 16.94 -5.48 10.01
CA GLN A 63 17.49 -4.22 9.47
C GLN A 63 17.34 -3.04 10.43
N LEU A 64 16.59 -3.19 11.53
CA LEU A 64 16.30 -2.08 12.44
C LEU A 64 17.55 -1.46 13.07
N ASN A 65 18.57 -2.27 13.38
CA ASN A 65 19.79 -1.78 14.03
C ASN A 65 20.54 -0.73 13.20
N ASP A 66 20.48 -0.83 11.87
CA ASP A 66 21.16 0.09 10.95
C ASP A 66 20.20 1.16 10.38
N THR A 67 18.91 1.08 10.73
CA THR A 67 17.87 1.98 10.21
C THR A 67 17.80 3.25 11.04
N LYS A 68 18.16 4.38 10.43
CA LYS A 68 18.06 5.71 11.08
C LYS A 68 16.65 6.30 11.03
N VAL A 69 15.90 5.96 9.99
CA VAL A 69 14.53 6.41 9.77
C VAL A 69 13.69 5.24 9.29
N LEU A 70 12.62 4.96 10.02
CA LEU A 70 11.63 3.95 9.70
C LEU A 70 10.36 4.64 9.22
N VAL A 71 9.98 4.43 7.97
CA VAL A 71 8.71 4.93 7.41
C VAL A 71 7.72 3.78 7.36
N LEU A 72 6.61 3.90 8.08
CA LEU A 72 5.55 2.90 8.17
C LEU A 72 4.31 3.39 7.42
N MET A 73 3.74 2.54 6.58
CA MET A 73 2.49 2.80 5.89
C MET A 73 1.66 1.51 5.84
N THR A 74 0.48 1.53 6.45
CA THR A 74 -0.48 0.42 6.40
C THR A 74 -1.89 0.93 6.67
N GLY A 75 -2.92 0.20 6.23
CA GLY A 75 -4.32 0.56 6.47
C GLY A 75 -5.29 -0.14 5.53
N HIS A 76 -5.21 0.08 4.21
CA HIS A 76 -6.18 -0.47 3.26
C HIS A 76 -6.33 -1.99 3.28
N HIS A 77 -5.25 -2.73 3.52
CA HIS A 77 -5.32 -4.20 3.62
C HIS A 77 -5.96 -4.70 4.93
N TRP A 78 -6.19 -3.81 5.90
CA TRP A 78 -6.91 -4.10 7.15
C TRP A 78 -8.40 -3.85 7.04
N GLN A 79 -8.85 -3.23 5.95
CA GLN A 79 -10.25 -3.09 5.59
C GLN A 79 -10.61 -4.20 4.61
N ARG A 80 -11.69 -4.92 4.88
CA ARG A 80 -12.37 -5.75 3.86
C ARG A 80 -13.72 -5.12 3.57
N GLU A 81 -14.25 -5.32 2.35
CA GLU A 81 -15.59 -4.87 1.96
C GLU A 81 -16.65 -5.22 3.02
N GLU A 82 -16.51 -6.39 3.66
CA GLU A 82 -17.49 -6.94 4.60
C GLU A 82 -17.10 -6.83 6.08
N THR A 83 -15.87 -6.41 6.41
CA THR A 83 -15.40 -6.39 7.80
C THR A 83 -14.87 -5.00 8.13
N PRO A 84 -15.50 -4.28 9.08
CA PRO A 84 -14.97 -3.03 9.59
C PRO A 84 -13.51 -3.22 10.04
N LEU A 85 -12.72 -2.14 9.97
CA LEU A 85 -11.53 -2.03 10.80
C LEU A 85 -11.94 -2.32 12.24
N GLY A 86 -11.50 -3.47 12.73
CA GLY A 86 -11.85 -3.95 14.05
C GLY A 86 -10.69 -3.81 15.04
N PRO A 87 -10.86 -4.36 16.25
CA PRO A 87 -9.85 -4.37 17.30
C PRO A 87 -8.49 -4.94 16.87
N LYS A 88 -8.45 -5.71 15.77
CA LYS A 88 -7.20 -6.25 15.21
C LYS A 88 -6.23 -5.18 14.73
N TYR A 89 -6.72 -4.07 14.21
CA TYR A 89 -5.85 -2.98 13.75
C TYR A 89 -5.21 -2.27 14.94
N GLU A 90 -6.00 -1.95 15.96
CA GLU A 90 -5.54 -1.40 17.23
C GLU A 90 -4.49 -2.32 17.89
N VAL A 91 -4.77 -3.62 17.99
CA VAL A 91 -3.83 -4.62 18.51
C VAL A 91 -2.54 -4.68 17.68
N MET A 92 -2.63 -4.54 16.35
CA MET A 92 -1.45 -4.49 15.49
C MET A 92 -0.60 -3.24 15.78
N VAL A 93 -1.22 -2.07 15.86
CA VAL A 93 -0.54 -0.80 16.18
C VAL A 93 0.16 -0.92 17.54
N ALA A 94 -0.56 -1.35 18.57
CA ALA A 94 -0.03 -1.52 19.92
C ALA A 94 1.15 -2.52 19.96
N ASN A 95 1.03 -3.66 19.27
CA ASN A 95 2.10 -4.64 19.20
C ASN A 95 3.33 -4.13 18.44
N LEU A 96 3.16 -3.33 17.39
CA LEU A 96 4.29 -2.75 16.66
C LEU A 96 5.04 -1.73 17.52
N VAL A 97 4.31 -0.84 18.20
CA VAL A 97 4.92 0.14 19.12
C VAL A 97 5.69 -0.58 20.22
N LYS A 98 5.05 -1.56 20.88
CA LYS A 98 5.70 -2.40 21.90
C LYS A 98 6.95 -3.10 21.36
N TYR A 99 6.89 -3.63 20.14
CA TYR A 99 8.03 -4.30 19.53
C TYR A 99 9.22 -3.34 19.33
N LEU A 100 8.96 -2.12 18.85
CA LEU A 100 9.99 -1.10 18.67
C LEU A 100 10.60 -0.62 20.01
N GLU A 101 9.78 -0.56 21.07
CA GLU A 101 10.23 -0.29 22.44
C GLU A 101 11.15 -1.41 22.96
N ASP A 102 10.70 -2.67 22.84
CA ASP A 102 11.45 -3.84 23.28
C ASP A 102 12.77 -4.00 22.49
N ALA A 103 12.78 -3.60 21.21
CA ALA A 103 13.98 -3.52 20.38
C ALA A 103 14.88 -2.30 20.68
N ASN A 104 14.45 -1.42 21.60
CA ASN A 104 15.15 -0.18 21.96
C ASN A 104 15.48 0.69 20.72
N TYR A 105 14.58 0.77 19.75
CA TYR A 105 14.80 1.50 18.51
C TYR A 105 15.02 3.00 18.78
N GLN A 106 16.16 3.55 18.33
CA GLN A 106 16.56 4.94 18.58
C GLN A 106 16.36 5.87 17.37
N GLY A 107 16.04 5.32 16.20
CA GLY A 107 15.87 6.10 14.98
C GLY A 107 14.57 6.90 14.97
N LYS A 108 14.40 7.72 13.93
CA LYS A 108 13.13 8.40 13.66
C LYS A 108 12.09 7.41 13.13
N ILE A 109 10.84 7.62 13.51
CA ILE A 109 9.69 6.85 13.07
C ILE A 109 8.73 7.82 12.39
N ILE A 110 8.40 7.55 11.13
CA ILE A 110 7.42 8.33 10.37
C ILE A 110 6.26 7.41 10.04
N ILE A 111 5.07 7.74 10.51
CA ILE A 111 3.85 7.03 10.14
C ILE A 111 3.18 7.80 9.01
N SER A 112 3.18 7.23 7.81
CA SER A 112 2.33 7.72 6.74
C SER A 112 0.90 7.29 7.00
N THR A 113 -0.01 8.25 7.04
CA THR A 113 -1.44 7.96 6.99
C THR A 113 -1.78 7.22 5.69
N SER A 114 -2.96 6.60 5.62
CA SER A 114 -3.33 5.87 4.42
C SER A 114 -3.94 6.82 3.40
N PRO A 115 -3.70 6.62 2.09
CA PRO A 115 -4.45 7.36 1.08
C PRO A 115 -5.95 7.05 1.16
N VAL A 116 -6.79 7.72 0.37
CA VAL A 116 -8.23 7.43 0.33
C VAL A 116 -8.59 7.00 -1.09
N GLY A 117 -9.38 5.94 -1.25
CA GLY A 117 -9.92 5.58 -2.56
C GLY A 117 -11.19 6.37 -2.91
N HIS A 118 -11.56 6.41 -4.20
CA HIS A 118 -12.72 7.18 -4.68
C HIS A 118 -13.65 6.38 -5.59
N GLU A 119 -14.90 6.15 -5.16
CA GLU A 119 -15.80 5.31 -5.97
C GLU A 119 -16.07 5.92 -7.33
N ASN A 120 -16.04 5.10 -8.38
CA ASN A 120 -16.22 5.55 -9.75
C ASN A 120 -15.23 6.67 -10.14
N CYS A 121 -13.98 6.58 -9.67
CA CYS A 121 -12.91 7.54 -9.94
C CYS A 121 -12.79 7.96 -11.42
N ILE A 122 -13.13 7.07 -12.35
CA ILE A 122 -13.17 7.33 -13.80
C ILE A 122 -14.02 8.54 -14.22
N LYS A 123 -15.01 8.92 -13.40
CA LYS A 123 -15.93 10.04 -13.65
C LYS A 123 -15.34 11.40 -13.29
N TYR A 124 -14.28 11.43 -12.48
CA TYR A 124 -13.66 12.67 -12.05
C TYR A 124 -12.54 13.04 -13.02
N LYS A 125 -12.49 14.33 -13.36
CA LYS A 125 -11.46 14.91 -14.24
C LYS A 125 -10.71 16.06 -13.58
N GLU A 126 -11.16 16.46 -12.39
CA GLU A 126 -10.61 17.57 -11.63
C GLU A 126 -10.62 17.23 -10.13
N PRO A 127 -9.71 17.83 -9.36
CA PRO A 127 -9.73 17.76 -7.90
C PRO A 127 -11.03 18.29 -7.29
N TYR A 128 -11.35 17.85 -6.07
CA TYR A 128 -12.36 18.54 -5.29
C TYR A 128 -11.84 19.91 -4.81
N ALA A 129 -12.70 20.92 -4.88
CA ALA A 129 -12.40 22.27 -4.38
C ALA A 129 -12.34 22.35 -2.85
N ALA A 130 -12.95 21.39 -2.15
CA ALA A 130 -12.99 21.30 -0.69
C ALA A 130 -13.14 19.85 -0.25
N THR A 131 -12.78 19.54 1.00
CA THR A 131 -12.88 18.19 1.56
C THR A 131 -14.33 17.72 1.52
N PRO A 132 -14.64 16.60 0.84
CA PRO A 132 -15.98 16.08 0.79
C PRO A 132 -16.41 15.55 2.17
N LYS A 133 -17.72 15.56 2.45
CA LYS A 133 -18.24 14.88 3.64
C LYS A 133 -18.01 13.37 3.48
N PRO A 134 -17.61 12.65 4.55
CA PRO A 134 -17.52 11.20 4.52
C PRO A 134 -18.86 10.60 4.07
N THR A 135 -18.80 9.75 3.04
CA THR A 135 -19.96 9.01 2.52
C THR A 135 -19.62 7.54 2.55
N ALA A 136 -20.57 6.71 2.98
CA ALA A 136 -20.35 5.26 3.02
C ALA A 136 -20.07 4.73 1.62
N THR A 137 -18.97 4.02 1.46
CA THR A 137 -18.56 3.39 0.21
C THR A 137 -18.62 1.86 0.34
N ARG A 138 -18.72 1.16 -0.78
CA ARG A 138 -18.61 -0.31 -0.88
C ARG A 138 -17.33 -0.83 -0.22
N TYR A 139 -16.25 -0.08 -0.32
CA TYR A 139 -14.93 -0.46 0.19
C TYR A 139 -14.61 0.12 1.57
N ASN A 140 -15.56 0.83 2.19
CA ASN A 140 -15.38 1.53 3.47
C ASN A 140 -14.20 2.52 3.50
N TRP A 141 -13.84 3.12 2.35
CA TRP A 141 -12.73 4.07 2.24
C TRP A 141 -12.89 5.28 3.14
N GLU A 142 -14.13 5.70 3.42
CA GLU A 142 -14.41 6.78 4.36
C GLU A 142 -13.95 6.49 5.80
N ARG A 143 -13.70 5.22 6.13
CA ARG A 143 -13.25 4.80 7.46
C ARG A 143 -11.74 4.78 7.61
N VAL A 144 -10.98 4.87 6.51
CA VAL A 144 -9.50 4.79 6.57
C VAL A 144 -8.96 5.85 7.52
N THR A 145 -9.46 7.08 7.40
CA THR A 145 -9.04 8.21 8.25
C THR A 145 -9.51 8.06 9.70
N THR A 146 -10.55 7.27 9.95
CA THR A 146 -11.10 7.12 11.31
C THR A 146 -10.19 6.32 12.23
N VAL A 147 -9.23 5.54 11.72
CA VAL A 147 -8.29 4.75 12.54
C VAL A 147 -6.89 5.33 12.58
N GLU A 148 -6.63 6.43 11.86
CA GLU A 148 -5.31 7.05 11.81
C GLU A 148 -4.92 7.65 13.17
N HIS A 149 -5.90 8.09 13.97
CA HIS A 149 -5.67 8.57 15.33
C HIS A 149 -5.07 7.51 16.26
N MET A 150 -5.29 6.21 15.99
CA MET A 150 -4.76 5.12 16.81
C MET A 150 -3.23 5.10 16.80
N TRP A 151 -2.59 5.49 15.68
CA TRP A 151 -1.14 5.62 15.62
C TRP A 151 -0.65 6.73 16.54
N GLN A 152 -1.28 7.90 16.46
CA GLN A 152 -0.93 9.05 17.31
C GLN A 152 -1.09 8.68 18.80
N GLU A 153 -2.23 8.10 19.16
CA GLU A 153 -2.50 7.70 20.55
C GLU A 153 -1.52 6.65 21.07
N ALA A 154 -1.16 5.64 20.26
CA ALA A 154 -0.21 4.62 20.66
C ALA A 154 1.19 5.20 20.90
N PHE A 155 1.65 6.13 20.05
CA PHE A 155 2.95 6.78 20.23
C PHE A 155 2.95 7.85 21.33
N ASP A 156 1.85 8.57 21.55
CA ASP A 156 1.69 9.52 22.66
C ASP A 156 1.87 8.88 24.03
N ASN A 157 1.49 7.62 24.15
CA ASN A 157 1.64 6.84 25.38
C ASN A 157 2.95 6.03 25.45
N SER A 158 3.86 6.23 24.48
CA SER A 158 5.10 5.47 24.34
C SER A 158 6.34 6.34 24.63
N PRO A 159 7.43 5.79 25.20
CA PRO A 159 8.73 6.48 25.24
C PRO A 159 9.30 6.81 23.85
N LEU A 160 8.76 6.21 22.77
CA LEU A 160 9.14 6.53 21.38
C LEU A 160 8.55 7.85 20.88
N ASN A 161 7.62 8.48 21.61
CA ASN A 161 6.95 9.72 21.20
C ASN A 161 7.90 10.79 20.61
N PRO A 162 9.04 11.13 21.25
CA PRO A 162 9.91 12.22 20.77
C PRO A 162 10.57 11.94 19.41
N ASN A 163 10.55 10.68 18.97
CA ASN A 163 11.11 10.23 17.70
C ASN A 163 10.04 9.85 16.68
N SER A 164 8.76 9.97 17.03
CA SER A 164 7.64 9.61 16.17
C SER A 164 7.02 10.84 15.51
N HIS A 165 6.67 10.72 14.23
CA HIS A 165 6.09 11.78 13.43
C HIS A 165 4.97 11.22 12.55
N ILE A 166 3.88 11.97 12.37
CA ILE A 166 2.81 11.62 11.44
C ILE A 166 2.99 12.38 10.14
N LEU A 167 3.12 11.65 9.03
CA LEU A 167 3.00 12.18 7.68
C LEU A 167 1.55 12.03 7.23
N ASN A 168 0.78 13.11 7.36
CA ASN A 168 -0.62 13.14 6.93
C ASN A 168 -0.72 13.31 5.41
N ILE A 169 -0.97 12.21 4.69
CA ILE A 169 -1.29 12.18 3.26
C ILE A 169 -2.78 12.03 2.99
N SER A 170 -3.64 12.11 4.02
CA SER A 170 -5.09 11.94 3.90
C SER A 170 -5.75 13.10 3.15
N PHE A 171 -5.00 14.19 2.88
CA PHE A 171 -5.38 15.22 1.90
C PHE A 171 -5.65 14.67 0.50
N SER A 172 -5.20 13.43 0.23
CA SER A 172 -5.48 12.70 -1.01
C SER A 172 -6.97 12.52 -1.32
N ILE A 173 -7.84 12.64 -0.32
CA ILE A 173 -9.30 12.69 -0.51
C ILE A 173 -9.77 13.81 -1.45
N LEU A 174 -8.94 14.81 -1.70
CA LEU A 174 -9.23 15.89 -2.65
C LEU A 174 -8.97 15.51 -4.11
N ARG A 175 -8.43 14.31 -4.37
CA ARG A 175 -7.87 13.93 -5.68
C ARG A 175 -8.51 12.68 -6.29
N PRO A 176 -9.84 12.64 -6.45
CA PRO A 176 -10.50 11.54 -7.15
C PRO A 176 -10.09 11.42 -8.63
N ASP A 177 -9.60 12.52 -9.20
CA ASP A 177 -9.11 12.64 -10.58
C ASP A 177 -7.75 11.95 -10.82
N ALA A 178 -7.02 11.62 -9.76
CA ALA A 178 -5.64 11.15 -9.85
C ALA A 178 -5.48 9.61 -9.88
N HIS A 179 -6.58 8.88 -9.93
CA HIS A 179 -6.61 7.41 -10.02
C HIS A 179 -6.42 6.89 -11.45
N PHE A 180 -6.20 5.58 -11.58
CA PHE A 180 -6.05 4.91 -12.87
C PHE A 180 -7.38 4.92 -13.66
N VAL A 181 -7.45 5.80 -14.66
CA VAL A 181 -8.67 6.02 -15.46
C VAL A 181 -9.03 4.83 -16.36
N GLY A 182 -8.05 4.01 -16.77
CA GLY A 182 -8.24 2.91 -17.71
C GLY A 182 -8.73 1.59 -17.12
N GLY A 183 -8.48 1.34 -15.83
CA GLY A 183 -8.73 0.03 -15.19
C GLY A 183 -9.85 0.00 -14.16
N GLY A 184 -10.41 1.15 -13.77
CA GLY A 184 -11.35 1.23 -12.65
C GLY A 184 -10.71 0.97 -11.29
N ASP A 185 -9.37 0.94 -11.22
CA ASP A 185 -8.64 0.93 -9.96
C ASP A 185 -8.71 2.33 -9.34
N CYS A 186 -9.58 2.43 -8.35
CA CYS A 186 -9.83 3.67 -7.62
C CYS A 186 -9.21 3.69 -6.23
N LEU A 187 -8.20 2.84 -5.98
CA LEU A 187 -7.37 2.87 -4.78
C LEU A 187 -5.97 3.39 -5.11
N HIS A 188 -5.37 2.87 -6.18
CA HIS A 188 -4.04 3.28 -6.59
C HIS A 188 -4.05 4.54 -7.44
N TYR A 189 -2.95 5.27 -7.42
CA TYR A 189 -2.80 6.57 -8.08
C TYR A 189 -1.80 6.48 -9.23
N CYS A 190 -2.06 7.26 -10.29
CA CYS A 190 -1.18 7.35 -11.44
C CYS A 190 0.18 7.96 -11.06
N THR A 191 1.21 7.58 -11.83
CA THR A 191 2.52 8.26 -11.85
C THR A 191 2.82 8.77 -13.26
N ALA A 192 3.34 9.98 -13.45
CA ALA A 192 3.47 11.05 -12.47
C ALA A 192 2.09 11.51 -11.93
N GLY A 193 2.02 11.91 -10.66
CA GLY A 193 0.75 12.23 -10.01
C GLY A 193 0.83 12.48 -8.50
N LEU A 194 -0.24 12.12 -7.80
CA LEU A 194 -0.37 12.39 -6.37
C LEU A 194 0.73 11.78 -5.48
N PRO A 195 1.25 10.57 -5.77
CA PRO A 195 2.38 10.01 -5.03
C PRO A 195 3.63 10.90 -5.06
N ASP A 196 3.86 11.68 -6.13
CA ASP A 196 4.99 12.61 -6.19
C ASP A 196 4.87 13.70 -5.12
N THR A 197 3.65 14.19 -4.88
CA THR A 197 3.37 15.13 -3.79
C THR A 197 3.62 14.48 -2.42
N TRP A 198 3.24 13.22 -2.22
CA TRP A 198 3.53 12.51 -0.97
C TRP A 198 5.04 12.42 -0.71
N VAL A 199 5.81 12.08 -1.75
CA VAL A 199 7.28 12.04 -1.69
C VAL A 199 7.85 13.42 -1.38
N HIS A 200 7.33 14.50 -1.96
CA HIS A 200 7.75 15.86 -1.63
C HIS A 200 7.45 16.24 -0.18
N VAL A 201 6.29 15.88 0.37
CA VAL A 201 5.96 16.16 1.78
C VAL A 201 6.84 15.31 2.71
N LEU A 202 7.05 14.02 2.38
CA LEU A 202 7.97 13.15 3.11
C LEU A 202 9.39 13.72 3.11
N TYR A 203 9.89 14.16 1.96
CA TYR A 203 11.21 14.77 1.84
C TYR A 203 11.35 16.02 2.72
N ASN A 204 10.35 16.91 2.72
CA ASN A 204 10.35 18.08 3.59
C ASN A 204 10.29 17.70 5.08
N LEU A 205 9.54 16.66 5.46
CA LEU A 205 9.52 16.15 6.82
C LEU A 205 10.89 15.59 7.22
N LEU A 206 11.54 14.82 6.34
CA LEU A 206 12.88 14.28 6.57
C LEU A 206 13.90 15.39 6.84
N LEU A 207 13.84 16.51 6.12
CA LEU A 207 14.71 17.67 6.36
C LEU A 207 14.49 18.36 7.71
N GLN A 208 13.35 18.14 8.37
CA GLN A 208 13.03 18.74 9.67
C GLN A 208 13.42 17.84 10.84
N VAL A 209 13.46 16.52 10.62
CA VAL A 209 13.62 15.53 11.70
C VAL A 209 15.00 14.86 11.71
N LEU A 210 15.82 15.08 10.67
CA LEU A 210 17.22 14.65 10.56
C LEU A 210 18.19 15.79 10.79
#